data_AF-A0AB39R8C2-F1
#
_entry.id   AF-A0AB39R8C2-F1
#
_cell.length_a   1.000
_cell.length_b   1.000
_cell.length_c   1.000
_cell.angle_alpha   90.00
_cell.angle_beta   90.00
_cell.angle_gamma   90.00
#
_symmetry.space_group_name_H-M   'P 1'
#
loop_
_entity.id
_entity.type
_entity.pdbx_description
1 polymer ?
#
loop_
_entity_poly.entity_id
_entity_poly.type
_entity_poly.pdbx_seq_one_letter_code
_entity_poly.pdbx_strand_id
1 'polypeptide(L)'
;MPSLLDLLQSLEEQPAEAVIYAAKPWTAASDAAVAAFDAPPHDLAYLLEVELAQDVLDVWSSWRHGARPSPLEKCQAVIHYAEHDAYLDAHR
;
A
#
# COMPACT_ATOMS: atom_id res chain seq x y z
N MET A 1 -3.80 -3.16 15.67
CA MET A 1 -3.31 -3.64 14.35
C MET A 1 -1.96 -2.99 14.10
N PRO A 2 -1.10 -3.51 13.21
CA PRO A 2 0.10 -2.77 12.81
C PRO A 2 -0.32 -1.46 12.10
N SER A 3 0.54 -0.45 12.18
CA SER A 3 0.34 0.75 11.35
C SER A 3 0.68 0.45 9.89
N LEU A 4 0.18 1.27 8.97
CA LEU A 4 0.55 1.19 7.55
C LEU A 4 2.07 1.29 7.35
N LEU A 5 2.75 2.12 8.13
CA LEU A 5 4.20 2.22 8.11
C LEU A 5 4.88 0.90 8.50
N ASP A 6 4.42 0.25 9.58
CA ASP A 6 4.99 -1.03 10.04
C ASP A 6 4.77 -2.14 9.01
N LEU A 7 3.58 -2.17 8.39
CA LEU A 7 3.25 -3.12 7.33
C LEU A 7 4.17 -2.92 6.12
N LEU A 8 4.32 -1.68 5.63
CA LEU A 8 5.14 -1.38 4.44
C LEU A 8 6.64 -1.56 4.66
N GLN A 9 7.12 -1.57 5.92
CA GLN A 9 8.50 -1.94 6.23
C GLN A 9 8.79 -3.42 5.94
N SER A 10 7.78 -4.28 6.13
CA SER A 10 7.85 -5.72 5.88
C SER A 10 7.17 -6.14 4.58
N LEU A 11 6.98 -5.20 3.63
CA LEU A 11 6.25 -5.44 2.38
C LEU A 11 6.81 -6.60 1.55
N GLU A 12 8.13 -6.75 1.52
CA GLU A 12 8.85 -7.81 0.78
C GLU A 12 8.64 -9.20 1.39
N GLU A 13 8.16 -9.27 2.63
CA GLU A 13 7.85 -10.52 3.35
C GLU A 13 6.37 -10.90 3.21
N GLN A 14 5.53 -10.01 2.66
CA GLN A 14 4.11 -10.25 2.47
C GLN A 14 3.86 -11.12 1.21
N PRO A 15 2.80 -11.93 1.19
CA PRO A 15 2.42 -12.67 -0.02
C PRO A 15 2.08 -11.70 -1.16
N ALA A 16 2.67 -11.92 -2.33
CA ALA A 16 2.52 -11.00 -3.48
C ALA A 16 1.06 -10.90 -3.95
N GLU A 17 0.32 -12.01 -3.87
CA GLU A 17 -1.08 -12.13 -4.25
C GLU A 17 -2.07 -11.52 -3.23
N ALA A 18 -1.57 -11.03 -2.09
CA ALA A 18 -2.43 -10.46 -1.05
C ALA A 18 -2.72 -8.97 -1.30
N VAL A 19 -3.67 -8.44 -0.51
CA VAL A 19 -4.12 -7.05 -0.62
C VAL A 19 -3.85 -6.32 0.69
N ILE A 20 -3.34 -5.10 0.57
CA ILE A 20 -3.16 -4.17 1.68
C ILE A 20 -4.48 -3.42 1.88
N TYR A 21 -4.99 -3.48 3.10
CA TYR A 21 -6.13 -2.70 3.54
C TYR A 21 -5.68 -1.70 4.62
N ALA A 22 -6.24 -0.49 4.60
CA ALA A 22 -5.91 0.54 5.58
C ALA A 22 -7.10 1.43 5.93
N ALA A 23 -7.12 1.92 7.17
CA ALA A 23 -8.14 2.85 7.65
C ALA A 23 -7.98 4.22 6.96
N LYS A 24 -9.10 4.80 6.50
CA LYS A 24 -9.11 6.16 5.93
C LYS A 24 -9.24 7.22 7.04
N PRO A 25 -8.64 8.40 6.88
CA PRO A 25 -7.73 8.79 5.80
C PRO A 25 -6.42 8.01 5.87
N TRP A 26 -5.82 7.69 4.70
CA TRP A 26 -4.59 6.92 4.68
C TRP A 26 -3.42 7.79 5.13
N THR A 27 -2.76 7.33 6.19
CA THR A 27 -1.59 7.97 6.78
C THR A 27 -0.62 6.88 7.23
N ALA A 28 0.63 7.24 7.48
CA ALA A 28 1.62 6.31 8.03
C ALA A 28 1.17 5.65 9.35
N ALA A 29 0.33 6.33 10.13
CA ALA A 29 -0.19 5.86 11.40
C ALA A 29 -1.54 5.12 11.30
N SER A 30 -2.14 5.05 10.10
CA SER A 30 -3.43 4.38 9.92
C SER A 30 -3.30 2.89 10.22
N ASP A 31 -4.30 2.32 10.90
CA ASP A 31 -4.39 0.87 11.07
C ASP A 31 -4.41 0.20 9.70
N ALA A 32 -3.60 -0.85 9.54
CA ALA A 32 -3.49 -1.58 8.30
C ALA A 32 -3.43 -3.10 8.53
N ALA A 33 -3.81 -3.85 7.51
CA ALA A 33 -3.71 -5.30 7.49
C ALA A 33 -3.50 -5.81 6.06
N VAL A 34 -2.81 -6.95 5.95
CA VAL A 34 -2.76 -7.73 4.72
C VAL A 34 -3.79 -8.85 4.83
N ALA A 35 -4.63 -9.00 3.81
CA ALA A 35 -5.61 -10.07 3.72
C ALA A 35 -5.80 -10.51 2.27
N ALA A 36 -6.43 -11.67 2.08
CA ALA A 36 -6.85 -12.11 0.76
C ALA A 36 -7.97 -11.20 0.22
N PHE A 37 -8.07 -11.07 -1.11
CA PHE A 37 -9.08 -10.24 -1.76
C PHE A 37 -10.53 -10.70 -1.47
N ASP A 38 -10.74 -12.01 -1.28
CA ASP A 38 -12.05 -12.62 -1.00
C ASP A 38 -12.47 -12.54 0.47
N ALA A 39 -11.57 -12.13 1.37
CA ALA A 39 -11.81 -12.00 2.80
C ALA A 39 -11.34 -10.64 3.35
N PRO A 40 -11.94 -9.51 2.89
CA PRO A 40 -11.53 -8.18 3.33
C PRO A 40 -11.86 -7.92 4.81
N PRO A 41 -11.00 -7.21 5.56
CA PRO A 41 -11.31 -6.75 6.91
C PRO A 41 -12.47 -5.75 6.92
N HIS A 42 -13.44 -5.90 7.84
CA HIS A 42 -14.67 -5.10 7.86
C HIS A 42 -14.47 -3.58 8.01
N ASP A 43 -13.43 -3.16 8.74
CA ASP A 43 -13.22 -1.74 9.11
C ASP A 43 -12.07 -1.06 8.33
N LEU A 44 -11.56 -1.70 7.28
CA LEU A 44 -10.46 -1.18 6.48
C LEU A 44 -10.87 -1.00 5.01
N ALA A 45 -10.37 0.06 4.39
CA ALA A 45 -10.56 0.28 2.96
C ALA A 45 -9.46 -0.45 2.18
N TYR A 46 -9.82 -0.95 1.00
CA TYR A 46 -8.85 -1.39 -0.01
C TYR A 46 -7.85 -0.26 -0.28
N LEU A 47 -6.55 -0.52 -0.08
CA LEU A 47 -5.48 0.42 -0.40
C LEU A 47 -4.83 0.04 -1.73
N LEU A 48 -4.21 -1.15 -1.81
CA LEU A 48 -3.47 -1.60 -2.99
C LEU A 48 -3.13 -3.10 -2.88
N GLU A 49 -2.96 -3.82 -3.99
CA GLU A 49 -2.33 -5.15 -3.98
C GLU A 49 -0.88 -5.07 -3.51
N VAL A 50 -0.38 -6.14 -2.87
CA VAL A 50 1.01 -6.23 -2.41
C VAL A 50 1.98 -6.18 -3.59
N GLU A 51 1.75 -6.95 -4.65
CA GLU A 51 2.56 -6.93 -5.88
C GLU A 51 2.60 -5.51 -6.48
N LEU A 52 1.45 -4.84 -6.58
CA LEU A 52 1.40 -3.48 -7.13
C LEU A 52 2.11 -2.47 -6.23
N ALA A 53 2.03 -2.61 -4.91
CA ALA A 53 2.79 -1.78 -3.98
C ALA A 53 4.31 -1.97 -4.15
N GLN A 54 4.78 -3.19 -4.47
CA GLN A 54 6.19 -3.44 -4.78
C GLN A 54 6.60 -2.75 -6.08
N ASP A 55 5.79 -2.88 -7.15
CA ASP A 55 6.01 -2.19 -8.43
C ASP A 55 6.09 -0.66 -8.26
N VAL A 56 5.22 -0.08 -7.43
CA VAL A 56 5.25 1.36 -7.11
C VAL A 56 6.61 1.77 -6.54
N LEU A 57 7.18 0.98 -5.63
CA LEU A 57 8.48 1.28 -5.03
C LEU A 57 9.63 1.09 -6.02
N ASP A 58 9.53 0.10 -6.91
CA ASP A 58 10.52 -0.13 -7.96
C ASP A 58 10.53 1.02 -8.98
N VAL A 59 9.35 1.49 -9.40
CA VAL A 59 9.21 2.67 -10.25
C VAL A 59 9.73 3.92 -9.54
N TRP A 60 9.37 4.11 -8.26
CA TRP A 60 9.85 5.23 -7.45
C TRP A 60 11.39 5.27 -7.38
N SER A 61 12.02 4.10 -7.19
CA SER A 61 13.47 3.91 -7.12
C SER A 61 14.14 4.20 -8.47
N SER A 62 13.58 3.66 -9.56
CA SER A 62 14.08 3.86 -10.92
C SER A 62 14.15 5.35 -11.30
N TRP A 63 13.11 6.12 -10.94
CA TRP A 63 13.06 7.57 -11.18
C TRP A 63 14.06 8.36 -10.32
N ARG A 64 14.63 7.76 -9.28
CA ARG A 64 15.63 8.35 -8.37
C ARG A 64 16.99 7.67 -8.49
N HIS A 65 17.33 7.20 -9.69
CA HIS A 65 18.62 6.59 -10.00
C HIS A 65 18.96 5.37 -9.10
N GLY A 66 17.95 4.58 -8.74
CA GLY A 66 18.10 3.39 -7.90
C GLY A 66 18.19 3.70 -6.39
N ALA A 67 17.79 4.90 -5.96
CA ALA A 67 17.73 5.24 -4.55
C ALA A 67 16.76 4.31 -3.79
N ARG A 68 17.16 3.88 -2.60
CA ARG A 68 16.27 3.10 -1.71
C ARG A 68 15.37 4.03 -0.92
N PRO A 69 14.03 3.87 -1.00
CA PRO A 69 13.12 4.68 -0.20
C PRO A 69 13.29 4.37 1.29
N SER A 70 13.30 5.40 2.12
CA SER A 70 13.09 5.28 3.56
C SER A 70 11.67 4.74 3.86
N PRO A 71 11.40 4.21 5.06
CA PRO A 71 10.07 3.73 5.42
C PRO A 71 8.96 4.76 5.19
N LEU A 72 9.23 6.03 5.50
CA LEU A 72 8.26 7.11 5.31
C LEU A 72 8.03 7.41 3.82
N GLU A 73 9.09 7.40 3.00
CA GLU A 73 8.97 7.57 1.54
C GLU A 73 8.24 6.40 0.90
N LYS A 74 8.47 5.16 1.37
CA LYS A 74 7.68 3.99 0.93
C LYS A 74 6.19 4.23 1.17
N CYS A 75 5.84 4.64 2.39
CA CYS A 75 4.47 4.92 2.76
C CYS A 75 3.85 6.06 1.94
N GLN A 76 4.58 7.15 1.73
CA GLN A 76 4.12 8.28 0.92
C GLN A 76 3.91 7.90 -0.54
N ALA A 77 4.82 7.11 -1.13
CA ALA A 77 4.71 6.66 -2.52
C ALA A 77 3.47 5.78 -2.73
N VAL A 78 3.26 4.81 -1.84
CA VAL A 78 2.09 3.90 -1.92
C VAL A 78 0.78 4.65 -1.71
N ILE A 79 0.69 5.53 -0.69
CA ILE A 79 -0.52 6.35 -0.48
C ILE A 79 -0.76 7.23 -1.69
N HIS A 80 0.26 7.92 -2.20
CA HIS A 80 0.13 8.79 -3.36
C HIS A 80 -0.38 8.01 -4.58
N TYR A 81 0.19 6.84 -4.85
CA TYR A 81 -0.26 5.98 -5.94
C TYR A 81 -1.73 5.55 -5.74
N ALA A 82 -2.08 5.04 -4.56
CA ALA A 82 -3.45 4.60 -4.27
C ALA A 82 -4.48 5.74 -4.32
N GLU A 83 -4.10 6.99 -4.04
CA GLU A 83 -5.00 8.14 -4.14
C GLU A 83 -5.20 8.65 -5.57
N HIS A 84 -4.21 8.47 -6.45
CA HIS A 84 -4.21 9.08 -7.79
C HIS A 84 -4.43 8.08 -8.93
N ASP A 85 -3.97 6.84 -8.76
CA ASP A 85 -4.10 5.77 -9.77
C ASP A 85 -5.29 4.84 -9.50
N ALA A 86 -5.91 4.93 -8.31
CA ALA A 86 -7.21 4.32 -8.07
C ALA A 86 -8.32 5.11 -8.79
N TYR A 87 -8.33 5.07 -10.13
CA TYR A 87 -9.54 5.35 -10.89
C TYR A 87 -10.51 4.19 -10.69
N LEU A 88 -11.17 4.16 -9.53
CA LEU A 88 -12.43 3.45 -9.38
C LEU A 88 -13.48 4.33 -10.04
N ASP A 89 -13.76 4.08 -11.32
CA ASP A 89 -14.98 4.57 -11.93
C ASP A 89 -16.16 3.98 -11.17
N ALA A 90 -16.68 4.72 -10.19
CA ALA A 90 -17.86 4.37 -9.45
C ALA A 90 -19.10 4.63 -10.33
N HIS A 91 -19.18 3.95 -11.47
CA HIS A 91 -20.44 3.78 -12.18
C HIS A 91 -21.14 2.57 -11.56
N ARG A 92 -21.87 2.83 -10.48
CA ARG A 92 -22.96 1.97 -10.01
C ARG A 92 -24.25 2.75 -9.97
#